data_AF-A0A3A5AR13-F1
#
_entry.id   AF-A0A3A5AR13-F1
#
_cell.length_a   1.000
_cell.length_b   1.000
_cell.length_c   1.000
_cell.angle_alpha   90.00
_cell.angle_beta   90.00
_cell.angle_gamma   90.00
#
_symmetry.space_group_name_H-M   'P 1'
#
loop_
_entity.id
_entity.type
_entity.pdbx_description
1 polymer ?
#
loop_
_entity_poly.entity_id
_entity_poly.type
_entity_poly.pdbx_seq_one_letter_code
_entity_poly.pdbx_strand_id
1 'polypeptide(L)'
;MMPQQKITRPQMEEVFGFQVPVENYYLHQGHAWAALEGDDQVRVGLDDFSQKLLGPADEIRLPEIGKTYYQDHLCMALFREGKKASFEAPVDGVIEAVNPLVRQNPGLIHDDPYGEGWLFLVKPVNLRRNLEHLRSGKEAVTWINEESHRLLNLMDTRIGVILPDGGAIVDDVYGNYTELGWKPLVQEFFLKYLTKRGHIPRAK
;
A
#
# COMPACT_ATOMS: atom_id res chain seq x y z
N MET A 1 10.14 -28.01 -3.83
CA MET A 1 9.41 -27.26 -4.87
C MET A 1 8.15 -26.74 -4.20
N MET A 2 8.11 -25.45 -3.87
CA MET A 2 6.90 -24.85 -3.30
C MET A 2 5.80 -24.94 -4.37
N PRO A 3 4.58 -25.39 -4.07
CA PRO A 3 3.50 -25.40 -5.05
C PRO A 3 3.29 -23.96 -5.53
N GLN A 4 3.31 -23.75 -6.85
CA GLN A 4 2.88 -22.49 -7.44
C GLN A 4 1.37 -22.40 -7.25
N GLN A 5 0.96 -21.77 -6.15
CA GLN A 5 -0.45 -21.52 -5.86
C GLN A 5 -0.96 -20.49 -6.85
N LYS A 6 -1.97 -20.86 -7.65
CA LYS A 6 -2.58 -19.95 -8.64
C LYS A 6 -3.03 -18.68 -7.92
N ILE A 7 -2.47 -17.53 -8.31
CA ILE A 7 -2.94 -16.23 -7.87
C ILE A 7 -4.33 -16.02 -8.47
N THR A 8 -5.38 -16.20 -7.68
CA THR A 8 -6.73 -15.84 -8.11
C THR A 8 -6.85 -14.33 -8.04
N ARG A 9 -6.98 -13.67 -9.20
CA ARG A 9 -7.21 -12.23 -9.25
C ARG A 9 -8.56 -11.92 -8.61
N PRO A 10 -8.62 -10.97 -7.65
CA PRO A 10 -9.87 -10.61 -7.03
C PRO A 10 -10.77 -9.87 -8.03
N GLN A 11 -12.07 -9.85 -7.75
CA GLN A 11 -12.95 -8.87 -8.38
C GLN A 11 -12.51 -7.47 -7.96
N MET A 12 -12.53 -6.53 -8.90
CA MET A 12 -12.13 -5.14 -8.70
C MET A 12 -13.32 -4.20 -8.90
N GLU A 13 -13.34 -3.12 -8.16
CA GLU A 13 -14.13 -1.92 -8.45
C GLU A 13 -13.18 -0.76 -8.75
N GLU A 14 -13.59 0.15 -9.64
CA GLU A 14 -12.83 1.35 -9.95
C GLU A 14 -13.41 2.55 -9.20
N VAL A 15 -12.54 3.31 -8.54
CA VAL A 15 -12.89 4.52 -7.78
C VAL A 15 -11.96 5.64 -8.23
N PHE A 16 -12.48 6.62 -8.99
CA PHE A 16 -11.68 7.77 -9.48
C PHE A 16 -10.37 7.36 -10.22
N GLY A 17 -10.41 6.22 -10.92
CA GLY A 17 -9.26 5.64 -11.60
C GLY A 17 -8.40 4.72 -10.74
N PHE A 18 -8.68 4.55 -9.44
CA PHE A 18 -8.00 3.58 -8.59
C PHE A 18 -8.72 2.23 -8.61
N GLN A 19 -7.96 1.14 -8.76
CA GLN A 19 -8.48 -0.21 -8.67
C GLN A 19 -8.55 -0.66 -7.21
N VAL A 20 -9.70 -1.18 -6.79
CA VAL A 20 -9.95 -1.61 -5.41
C VAL A 20 -10.45 -3.05 -5.38
N PRO A 21 -9.75 -3.99 -4.71
CA PRO A 21 -10.21 -5.35 -4.61
C PRO A 21 -11.40 -5.45 -3.64
N VAL A 22 -12.47 -6.13 -4.05
CA VAL A 22 -13.70 -6.25 -3.25
C VAL A 22 -13.88 -7.60 -2.55
N GLU A 23 -13.01 -8.58 -2.82
CA GLU A 23 -13.07 -9.91 -2.22
C GLU A 23 -11.68 -10.38 -1.79
N ASN A 24 -11.56 -11.00 -0.61
CA ASN A 24 -10.34 -11.63 -0.08
C ASN A 24 -9.14 -10.68 0.18
N TYR A 25 -9.36 -9.36 0.13
CA TYR A 25 -8.35 -8.35 0.46
C TYR A 25 -8.85 -7.43 1.57
N TYR A 26 -7.91 -7.00 2.40
CA TYR A 26 -8.11 -6.10 3.52
C TYR A 26 -7.13 -4.93 3.38
N LEU A 27 -7.63 -3.71 3.34
CA LEU A 27 -6.83 -2.50 3.19
C LEU A 27 -6.53 -1.86 4.54
N HIS A 28 -5.25 -1.58 4.75
CA HIS A 28 -4.74 -0.84 5.90
C HIS A 28 -4.75 0.66 5.60
N GLN A 29 -5.01 1.49 6.61
CA GLN A 29 -5.03 2.95 6.49
C GLN A 29 -3.72 3.59 6.01
N GLY A 30 -2.61 2.85 6.06
CA GLY A 30 -1.32 3.22 5.50
C GLY A 30 -1.10 2.71 4.06
N HIS A 31 -2.17 2.35 3.34
CA HIS A 31 -2.15 1.91 1.93
C HIS A 31 -1.36 0.62 1.63
N ALA A 32 -1.20 -0.23 2.65
CA ALA A 32 -0.82 -1.62 2.45
C ALA A 32 -2.08 -2.49 2.39
N TRP A 33 -2.03 -3.61 1.68
CA TRP A 33 -3.10 -4.60 1.68
C TRP A 33 -2.64 -5.92 2.31
N ALA A 34 -3.58 -6.66 2.86
CA ALA A 34 -3.44 -8.02 3.36
C ALA A 34 -4.44 -8.94 2.65
N ALA A 35 -3.96 -10.00 2.01
CA ALA A 35 -4.79 -11.02 1.37
C ALA A 35 -4.56 -12.37 2.03
N LEU A 36 -5.64 -13.09 2.32
CA LEU A 36 -5.55 -14.40 2.97
C LEU A 36 -5.03 -15.45 1.99
N GLU A 37 -4.00 -16.18 2.38
CA GLU A 37 -3.46 -17.33 1.66
C GLU A 37 -3.60 -18.60 2.49
N GLY A 38 -4.53 -19.46 2.10
CA GLY A 38 -4.83 -20.66 2.88
C GLY A 38 -5.34 -20.31 4.29
N ASP A 39 -5.00 -21.15 5.26
CA ASP A 39 -5.60 -21.08 6.60
C ASP A 39 -4.78 -20.23 7.60
N ASP A 40 -3.46 -20.07 7.38
CA ASP A 40 -2.56 -19.46 8.36
C ASP A 40 -1.51 -18.50 7.79
N GLN A 41 -1.65 -18.08 6.53
CA GLN A 41 -0.72 -17.16 5.88
C GLN A 41 -1.44 -15.95 5.30
N VAL A 42 -0.76 -14.81 5.32
CA VAL A 42 -1.25 -13.56 4.73
C VAL A 42 -0.19 -13.04 3.77
N ARG A 43 -0.63 -12.74 2.56
CA ARG A 43 0.17 -12.00 1.57
C ARG A 43 -0.01 -10.51 1.78
N VAL A 44 1.08 -9.76 1.70
CA VAL A 44 1.08 -8.32 1.88
C VAL A 44 1.64 -7.62 0.65
N GLY A 45 1.03 -6.49 0.28
CA GLY A 45 1.54 -5.60 -0.75
C GLY A 45 1.06 -4.16 -0.56
N LEU A 46 1.26 -3.33 -1.59
CA LEU A 46 0.82 -1.94 -1.63
C LEU A 46 -0.37 -1.77 -2.58
N ASP A 47 -1.34 -0.92 -2.22
CA ASP A 47 -2.55 -0.73 -3.01
C ASP A 47 -2.32 0.16 -4.24
N ASP A 48 -3.24 0.11 -5.21
CA ASP A 48 -3.16 0.90 -6.45
C ASP A 48 -3.07 2.41 -6.17
N PHE A 49 -3.73 2.88 -5.11
CA PHE A 49 -3.65 4.28 -4.68
C PHE A 49 -2.22 4.70 -4.38
N SER A 50 -1.48 3.93 -3.58
CA SER A 50 -0.09 4.24 -3.24
C SER A 50 0.82 4.26 -4.46
N GLN A 51 0.61 3.34 -5.41
CA GLN A 51 1.43 3.21 -6.60
C GLN A 51 1.20 4.36 -7.57
N LYS A 52 -0.06 4.70 -7.83
CA LYS A 52 -0.38 5.86 -8.66
C LYS A 52 0.03 7.17 -8.00
N LEU A 53 -0.01 7.26 -6.67
CA LEU A 53 0.43 8.47 -5.96
C LEU A 53 1.94 8.70 -6.06
N LEU A 54 2.74 7.64 -5.86
CA LEU A 54 4.21 7.74 -5.78
C LEU A 54 4.92 7.46 -7.10
N GLY A 55 4.25 6.80 -8.04
CA GLY A 55 4.82 6.26 -9.27
C GLY A 55 5.72 5.04 -9.04
N PRO A 56 6.39 4.56 -10.10
CA PRO A 56 7.19 3.34 -10.06
C PRO A 56 8.40 3.50 -9.15
N ALA A 57 8.70 2.43 -8.40
CA ALA A 57 9.84 2.38 -7.47
C ALA A 57 11.16 2.08 -8.20
N ASP A 58 12.25 2.71 -7.76
CA ASP A 58 13.61 2.30 -8.11
C ASP A 58 14.10 1.15 -7.22
N GLU A 59 13.67 1.15 -5.95
CA GLU A 59 14.07 0.17 -4.95
C GLU A 59 12.95 -0.03 -3.91
N ILE A 60 12.81 -1.25 -3.39
CA ILE A 60 12.00 -1.55 -2.20
C ILE A 60 12.86 -2.19 -1.11
N ARG A 61 12.72 -1.67 0.11
CA ARG A 61 13.22 -2.30 1.33
C ARG A 61 12.13 -3.17 1.94
N LEU A 62 12.33 -4.47 1.86
CA LEU A 62 11.46 -5.50 2.42
C LEU A 62 11.89 -5.87 3.85
N PRO A 63 10.96 -6.37 4.68
CA PRO A 63 11.30 -6.87 6.01
C PRO A 63 12.16 -8.16 5.91
N GLU A 64 12.82 -8.50 7.02
CA GLU A 64 13.67 -9.69 7.09
C GLU A 64 12.84 -10.94 7.42
N ILE A 65 13.09 -12.03 6.68
CA ILE A 65 12.51 -13.34 6.95
C ILE A 65 12.89 -13.81 8.35
N GLY A 66 11.93 -14.36 9.10
CA GLY A 66 12.07 -14.84 10.46
C GLY A 66 11.92 -13.76 11.54
N LYS A 67 11.84 -12.47 11.17
CA LYS A 67 11.55 -11.40 12.14
C LYS A 67 10.04 -11.24 12.36
N THR A 68 9.69 -10.85 13.59
CA THR A 68 8.34 -10.44 13.94
C THR A 68 8.17 -8.94 13.72
N TYR A 69 7.08 -8.56 13.05
CA TYR A 69 6.61 -7.18 12.97
C TYR A 69 5.23 -7.06 13.61
N TYR A 70 4.88 -5.85 14.03
CA TYR A 70 3.61 -5.55 14.67
C TYR A 70 2.76 -4.73 13.71
N GLN A 71 1.44 -4.98 13.70
CA GLN A 71 0.47 -4.12 13.01
C GLN A 71 0.72 -2.67 13.43
N ASP A 72 0.52 -1.73 12.50
CA ASP A 72 0.74 -0.29 12.71
C ASP A 72 2.22 0.12 12.93
N HIS A 73 3.19 -0.77 12.80
CA HIS A 73 4.61 -0.43 12.85
C HIS A 73 5.22 -0.40 11.44
N LEU A 74 6.16 0.51 11.20
CA LEU A 74 6.89 0.58 9.93
C LEU A 74 7.68 -0.72 9.69
N CYS A 75 7.42 -1.39 8.57
CA CYS A 75 8.08 -2.65 8.22
C CYS A 75 8.76 -2.64 6.85
N MET A 76 8.45 -1.65 6.01
CA MET A 76 8.88 -1.61 4.61
C MET A 76 9.00 -0.17 4.11
N ALA A 77 9.78 0.03 3.05
CA ALA A 77 9.97 1.35 2.45
C ALA A 77 10.21 1.29 0.94
N LEU A 78 9.57 2.19 0.20
CA LEU A 78 9.75 2.41 -1.23
C LEU A 78 10.72 3.58 -1.44
N PHE A 79 11.61 3.43 -2.42
CA PHE A 79 12.54 4.47 -2.83
C PHE A 79 12.35 4.82 -4.30
N ARG A 80 12.36 6.12 -4.57
CA ARG A 80 12.33 6.68 -5.93
C ARG A 80 13.13 7.97 -5.97
N GLU A 81 14.09 8.07 -6.88
CA GLU A 81 14.95 9.23 -7.10
C GLU A 81 15.59 9.76 -5.80
N GLY A 82 16.08 8.84 -4.96
CA GLY A 82 16.66 9.16 -3.65
C GLY A 82 15.66 9.59 -2.56
N LYS A 83 14.36 9.58 -2.85
CA LYS A 83 13.28 9.88 -1.89
C LYS A 83 12.72 8.59 -1.31
N LYS A 84 12.28 8.64 -0.05
CA LYS A 84 11.80 7.47 0.71
C LYS A 84 10.35 7.63 1.15
N ALA A 85 9.51 6.63 0.89
CA ALA A 85 8.20 6.46 1.51
C ALA A 85 8.24 5.21 2.40
N SER A 86 7.71 5.29 3.63
CA SER A 86 7.68 4.14 4.56
C SER A 86 6.23 3.75 4.82
N PHE A 87 5.98 2.46 5.01
CA PHE A 87 4.63 1.92 5.19
C PHE A 87 4.57 1.04 6.44
N GLU A 88 3.42 1.10 7.10
CA GLU A 88 3.09 0.31 8.29
C GLU A 88 2.65 -1.10 7.89
N ALA A 89 2.95 -2.09 8.74
CA ALA A 89 2.49 -3.46 8.55
C ALA A 89 0.95 -3.53 8.73
N PRO A 90 0.23 -4.20 7.81
CA PRO A 90 -1.23 -4.34 7.93
C PRO A 90 -1.64 -5.35 9.01
N VAL A 91 -0.76 -6.28 9.39
CA VAL A 91 -0.99 -7.32 10.39
C VAL A 91 0.28 -7.57 11.21
N ASP A 92 0.15 -8.06 12.44
CA ASP A 92 1.31 -8.54 13.23
C ASP A 92 1.63 -9.99 12.90
N GLY A 93 2.90 -10.35 12.89
CA GLY A 93 3.30 -11.71 12.54
C GLY A 93 4.77 -11.90 12.24
N VAL A 94 5.13 -13.15 11.95
CA VAL A 94 6.48 -13.55 11.53
C VAL A 94 6.55 -13.53 10.01
N ILE A 95 7.56 -12.87 9.45
CA ILE A 95 7.79 -12.86 8.00
C ILE A 95 8.31 -14.23 7.57
N GLU A 96 7.58 -14.90 6.69
CA GLU A 96 7.94 -16.24 6.22
C GLU A 96 8.66 -16.21 4.88
N ALA A 97 8.28 -15.28 4.01
CA ALA A 97 8.87 -15.13 2.69
C ALA A 97 8.79 -13.70 2.20
N VAL A 98 9.59 -13.39 1.19
CA VAL A 98 9.63 -12.10 0.47
C VAL A 98 9.58 -12.38 -1.03
N ASN A 99 8.98 -11.49 -1.81
CA ASN A 99 8.87 -11.68 -3.26
C ASN A 99 10.23 -11.43 -3.94
N PRO A 100 10.87 -12.45 -4.55
CA PRO A 100 12.14 -12.28 -5.23
C PRO A 100 12.01 -11.51 -6.55
N LEU A 101 10.83 -11.50 -7.18
CA LEU A 101 10.59 -10.80 -8.45
C LEU A 101 10.61 -9.29 -8.26
N VAL A 102 9.91 -8.80 -7.23
CA VAL A 102 9.91 -7.38 -6.89
C VAL A 102 11.30 -6.89 -6.46
N ARG A 103 12.13 -7.74 -5.83
CA ARG A 103 13.54 -7.36 -5.54
C ARG A 103 14.37 -7.13 -6.80
N GLN A 104 14.06 -7.84 -7.88
CA GLN A 104 14.77 -7.73 -9.16
C GLN A 104 14.15 -6.64 -10.04
N ASN A 105 12.83 -6.46 -9.96
CA ASN A 105 12.08 -5.47 -10.69
C ASN A 105 11.05 -4.78 -9.75
N PRO A 106 11.45 -3.72 -9.02
CA PRO A 106 10.56 -2.99 -8.13
C PRO A 106 9.36 -2.34 -8.83
N GLY A 107 9.43 -2.12 -10.15
CA GLY A 107 8.31 -1.62 -10.95
C GLY A 107 7.08 -2.53 -10.93
N LEU A 108 7.23 -3.83 -10.64
CA LEU A 108 6.11 -4.76 -10.53
C LEU A 108 5.09 -4.37 -9.45
N ILE A 109 5.51 -3.65 -8.41
CA ILE A 109 4.60 -3.16 -7.37
C ILE A 109 3.58 -2.21 -7.99
N HIS A 110 4.02 -1.38 -8.96
CA HIS A 110 3.19 -0.43 -9.68
C HIS A 110 2.39 -1.10 -10.81
N ASP A 111 3.02 -2.00 -11.56
CA ASP A 111 2.39 -2.63 -12.74
C ASP A 111 1.28 -3.64 -12.38
N ASP A 112 1.44 -4.41 -11.28
CA ASP A 112 0.48 -5.45 -10.86
C ASP A 112 0.34 -5.52 -9.33
N PRO A 113 -0.17 -4.46 -8.67
CA PRO A 113 -0.15 -4.29 -7.21
C PRO A 113 -0.86 -5.41 -6.45
N TYR A 114 -1.86 -6.07 -7.07
CA TYR A 114 -2.65 -7.15 -6.48
C TYR A 114 -2.33 -8.54 -7.06
N GLY A 115 -1.30 -8.64 -7.91
CA GLY A 115 -0.84 -9.88 -8.53
C GLY A 115 0.61 -10.14 -8.22
N GLU A 116 1.48 -9.99 -9.22
CA GLU A 116 2.93 -10.23 -9.10
C GLU A 116 3.66 -9.18 -8.24
N GLY A 117 3.04 -8.04 -7.95
CA GLY A 117 3.58 -6.94 -7.15
C GLY A 117 3.52 -7.13 -5.62
N TRP A 118 3.10 -8.31 -5.14
CA TRP A 118 3.12 -8.63 -3.71
C TRP A 118 4.54 -8.55 -3.11
N LEU A 119 4.66 -8.30 -1.82
CA LEU A 119 5.94 -7.97 -1.19
C LEU A 119 6.48 -9.05 -0.27
N PHE A 120 5.64 -9.56 0.63
CA PHE A 120 6.04 -10.60 1.58
C PHE A 120 4.85 -11.42 2.07
N LEU A 121 5.16 -12.60 2.60
CA LEU A 121 4.22 -13.46 3.31
C LEU A 121 4.48 -13.34 4.81
N VAL A 122 3.41 -13.24 5.57
CA VAL A 122 3.44 -13.15 7.03
C VAL A 122 2.55 -14.24 7.62
N LYS A 123 3.07 -14.92 8.65
CA LYS A 123 2.28 -15.76 9.53
C LYS A 123 1.74 -14.92 10.68
N PRO A 124 0.46 -14.57 10.68
CA PRO A 124 -0.10 -13.70 11.70
C PRO A 124 -0.17 -14.39 13.06
N VAL A 125 0.07 -13.66 14.14
CA VAL A 125 -0.11 -14.19 15.51
C VAL A 125 -1.55 -14.02 15.97
N ASN A 126 -2.25 -12.97 15.52
CA ASN A 126 -3.64 -12.70 15.89
C ASN A 126 -4.47 -12.17 14.70
N LEU A 127 -4.61 -13.01 13.66
CA LEU A 127 -5.26 -12.64 12.41
C LEU A 127 -6.64 -12.01 12.64
N ARG A 128 -7.51 -12.66 13.41
CA ARG A 128 -8.87 -12.17 13.67
C ARG A 128 -8.87 -10.73 14.18
N ARG A 129 -8.03 -10.43 15.18
CA ARG A 129 -7.91 -9.09 15.74
C ARG A 129 -7.31 -8.11 14.74
N ASN A 130 -6.35 -8.53 13.92
CA ASN A 130 -5.79 -7.64 12.90
C ASN A 130 -6.85 -7.20 11.90
N LEU A 131 -7.68 -8.14 11.43
CA LEU A 131 -8.71 -7.87 10.43
C LEU A 131 -9.82 -6.93 10.93
N GLU A 132 -10.08 -6.87 12.24
CA GLU A 132 -11.09 -5.97 12.84
C GLU A 132 -10.82 -4.48 12.56
N HIS A 133 -9.56 -4.11 12.26
CA HIS A 133 -9.14 -2.73 12.01
C HIS A 133 -8.79 -2.46 10.53
N LEU A 134 -9.04 -3.42 9.64
CA LEU A 134 -8.81 -3.29 8.21
C LEU A 134 -10.13 -3.20 7.44
N ARG A 135 -10.09 -2.59 6.26
CA ARG A 135 -11.27 -2.33 5.45
C ARG A 135 -11.38 -3.36 4.34
N SER A 136 -12.57 -3.89 4.09
CA SER A 136 -12.79 -4.89 3.02
C SER A 136 -14.12 -4.65 2.30
N GLY A 137 -14.26 -5.20 1.09
CA GLY A 137 -15.47 -5.06 0.27
C GLY A 137 -15.89 -3.60 0.10
N LYS A 138 -17.17 -3.30 0.38
CA LYS A 138 -17.73 -1.94 0.24
C LYS A 138 -17.07 -0.89 1.13
N GLU A 139 -16.51 -1.30 2.27
CA GLU A 139 -15.79 -0.38 3.15
C GLU A 139 -14.47 0.06 2.52
N ALA A 140 -13.75 -0.85 1.87
CA ALA A 140 -12.53 -0.53 1.14
C ALA A 140 -12.81 0.45 -0.02
N VAL A 141 -13.89 0.23 -0.78
CA VAL A 141 -14.34 1.11 -1.86
C VAL A 141 -14.68 2.51 -1.34
N THR A 142 -15.48 2.58 -0.26
CA THR A 142 -15.84 3.86 0.38
C THR A 142 -14.60 4.61 0.87
N TRP A 143 -13.65 3.90 1.47
CA TRP A 143 -12.43 4.51 1.99
C TRP A 143 -11.52 5.03 0.88
N ILE A 144 -11.30 4.27 -0.21
CA ILE A 144 -10.52 4.78 -1.35
C ILE A 144 -11.21 5.97 -2.01
N ASN A 145 -12.54 6.00 -2.02
CA ASN A 145 -13.29 7.17 -2.47
C ASN A 145 -12.99 8.40 -1.60
N GLU A 146 -12.96 8.25 -0.28
CA GLU A 146 -12.58 9.33 0.64
C GLU A 146 -11.12 9.77 0.45
N GLU A 147 -10.17 8.84 0.31
CA GLU A 147 -8.76 9.16 0.03
C GLU A 147 -8.58 9.87 -1.31
N SER A 148 -9.37 9.50 -2.33
CA SER A 148 -9.39 10.17 -3.63
C SER A 148 -9.82 11.63 -3.49
N HIS A 149 -10.92 11.90 -2.78
CA HIS A 149 -11.36 13.27 -2.50
C HIS A 149 -10.33 14.07 -1.69
N ARG A 150 -9.66 13.42 -0.74
CA ARG A 150 -8.56 14.05 0.02
C ARG A 150 -7.39 14.44 -0.89
N LEU A 151 -7.01 13.59 -1.83
CA LEU A 151 -5.97 13.89 -2.81
C LEU A 151 -6.38 15.06 -3.69
N LEU A 152 -7.61 15.07 -4.21
CA LEU A 152 -8.14 16.16 -5.03
C LEU A 152 -8.11 17.49 -4.28
N ASN A 153 -8.56 17.51 -3.03
CA ASN A 153 -8.53 18.73 -2.20
C ASN A 153 -7.09 19.21 -1.95
N LEU A 154 -6.15 18.29 -1.73
CA LEU A 154 -4.73 18.62 -1.57
C LEU A 154 -4.15 19.23 -2.86
N MET A 155 -4.49 18.66 -4.02
CA MET A 155 -4.07 19.15 -5.33
C MET A 155 -4.66 20.55 -5.60
N ASP A 156 -5.97 20.73 -5.42
CA ASP A 156 -6.61 22.04 -5.57
C ASP A 156 -5.94 23.11 -4.70
N THR A 157 -5.70 22.79 -3.42
CA THR A 157 -5.07 23.72 -2.47
C THR A 157 -3.62 24.10 -2.84
N ARG A 158 -2.84 23.16 -3.40
CA ARG A 158 -1.39 23.36 -3.62
C ARG A 158 -1.05 23.87 -5.00
N ILE A 159 -1.78 23.42 -6.02
CA ILE A 159 -1.45 23.64 -7.43
C ILE A 159 -2.61 24.27 -8.21
N GLY A 160 -3.80 24.43 -7.62
CA GLY A 160 -4.96 25.03 -8.28
C GLY A 160 -5.41 24.26 -9.52
N VAL A 161 -5.11 22.96 -9.58
CA VAL A 161 -5.36 22.13 -10.76
C VAL A 161 -6.83 21.76 -10.84
N ILE A 162 -7.42 22.11 -11.99
CA ILE A 162 -8.71 21.57 -12.45
C ILE A 162 -8.38 20.22 -13.10
N LEU A 163 -8.99 19.14 -12.62
CA LEU A 163 -8.83 17.81 -13.23
C LEU A 163 -9.09 17.87 -14.75
N PRO A 164 -8.44 17.03 -15.56
CA PRO A 164 -8.84 16.87 -16.95
C PRO A 164 -10.32 16.53 -17.03
N ASP A 165 -10.97 16.90 -18.13
CA ASP A 165 -12.42 16.81 -18.38
C ASP A 165 -13.06 15.40 -18.23
N GLY A 166 -12.26 14.38 -17.87
CA GLY A 166 -12.68 13.00 -17.58
C GLY A 166 -12.60 12.55 -16.12
N GLY A 167 -12.15 13.40 -15.17
CA GLY A 167 -12.24 13.14 -13.72
C GLY A 167 -11.40 11.99 -13.15
N ALA A 168 -10.56 11.33 -13.94
CA ALA A 168 -9.66 10.27 -13.48
C ALA A 168 -8.32 10.83 -12.99
N ILE A 169 -7.77 10.25 -11.92
CA ILE A 169 -6.42 10.55 -11.44
C ILE A 169 -5.38 10.05 -12.46
N VAL A 170 -4.39 10.89 -12.75
CA VAL A 170 -3.26 10.51 -13.61
C VAL A 170 -2.42 9.44 -12.91
N ASP A 171 -1.88 8.52 -13.71
CA ASP A 171 -0.83 7.64 -13.21
C ASP A 171 0.43 8.46 -12.86
N ASP A 172 1.16 8.03 -11.83
CA ASP A 172 2.29 8.77 -11.28
C ASP A 172 2.00 10.26 -10.96
N VAL A 173 1.14 10.49 -9.97
CA VAL A 173 0.75 11.84 -9.53
C VAL A 173 1.95 12.67 -9.10
N TYR A 174 2.90 12.11 -8.35
CA TYR A 174 4.09 12.83 -7.92
C TYR A 174 4.98 13.25 -9.09
N GLY A 175 5.20 12.36 -10.07
CA GLY A 175 6.01 12.67 -11.24
C GLY A 175 5.39 13.76 -12.14
N ASN A 176 4.07 13.78 -12.23
CA ASN A 176 3.34 14.81 -12.99
C ASN A 176 3.21 16.14 -12.25
N TYR A 177 3.17 16.13 -10.90
CA TYR A 177 2.95 17.31 -10.06
C TYR A 177 3.95 17.37 -8.90
N THR A 178 5.23 17.54 -9.25
CA THR A 178 6.32 17.53 -8.25
C THR A 178 6.19 18.61 -7.17
N GLU A 179 5.44 19.69 -7.44
CA GLU A 179 5.12 20.80 -6.54
C GLU A 179 4.31 20.36 -5.32
N LEU A 180 3.57 19.23 -5.42
CA LEU A 180 2.88 18.63 -4.28
C LEU A 180 3.87 18.27 -3.16
N GLY A 181 5.10 17.93 -3.53
CA GLY A 181 6.19 17.58 -2.63
C GLY A 181 6.06 16.17 -2.08
N TRP A 182 7.14 15.40 -2.21
CA TRP A 182 7.19 14.00 -1.75
C TRP A 182 6.85 13.84 -0.26
N LYS A 183 7.52 14.60 0.61
CA LYS A 183 7.35 14.49 2.06
C LYS A 183 5.91 14.80 2.50
N PRO A 184 5.26 15.90 2.04
CA PRO A 184 3.85 16.13 2.28
C PRO A 184 2.94 14.97 1.87
N LEU A 185 3.12 14.41 0.66
CA LEU A 185 2.32 13.27 0.19
C LEU A 185 2.47 12.06 1.12
N VAL A 186 3.72 11.69 1.44
CA VAL A 186 3.99 10.56 2.34
C VAL A 186 3.41 10.78 3.75
N GLN A 187 3.51 12.01 4.27
CA GLN A 187 2.95 12.33 5.58
C GLN A 187 1.43 12.28 5.61
N GLU A 188 0.77 12.76 4.56
CA GLU A 188 -0.69 12.86 4.50
C GLU A 188 -1.36 11.51 4.25
N PHE A 189 -0.79 10.67 3.39
CA PHE A 189 -1.45 9.43 2.97
C PHE A 189 -0.89 8.18 3.67
N PHE A 190 0.42 8.11 3.97
CA PHE A 190 1.01 6.88 4.51
C PHE A 190 1.31 6.95 6.01
N LEU A 191 1.60 8.14 6.56
CA LEU A 191 2.08 8.29 7.96
C LEU A 191 1.17 9.14 8.86
N LYS A 192 -0.02 9.53 8.37
CA LYS A 192 -0.95 10.41 9.10
C LYS A 192 -1.35 9.84 10.45
N TYR A 193 -1.64 8.54 10.49
CA TYR A 193 -2.09 7.85 11.70
C TYR A 193 -0.94 7.50 12.64
N LEU A 194 0.25 7.18 12.12
CA LEU A 194 1.47 7.05 12.91
C LEU A 194 1.75 8.32 13.72
N THR A 195 1.66 9.49 13.06
CA THR A 195 1.91 10.79 13.69
C THR A 195 0.88 11.10 14.79
N LYS A 196 -0.39 10.75 14.57
CA LYS A 196 -1.46 10.92 15.57
C LYS A 196 -1.31 10.00 16.78
N ARG A 197 -0.75 8.80 16.60
CA ARG A 197 -0.51 7.83 17.69
C ARG A 197 0.69 8.18 18.58
N GLY A 198 1.44 9.25 18.26
CA GLY A 198 2.63 9.64 19.00
C GLY A 198 3.80 8.65 18.87
N HIS A 199 3.71 7.70 17.93
CA HIS A 199 4.74 6.69 17.72
C HIS A 199 5.79 7.25 16.75
N ILE A 200 6.78 7.96 17.28
CA ILE A 200 8.03 8.22 16.56
C ILE A 200 8.91 7.00 16.79
N PRO A 201 9.14 6.12 15.80
CA PRO A 201 10.10 5.05 15.99
C PRO A 201 11.48 5.71 16.09
N ARG A 202 12.09 5.64 17.27
CA ARG A 202 13.52 5.91 17.41
C ARG A 202 14.24 4.87 16.56
N ALA A 203 14.88 5.31 15.48
CA ALA A 203 15.90 4.52 14.83
C ALA A 203 16.95 4.16 15.90
N LYS A 204 17.20 2.87 16.10
CA LYS A 204 18.44 2.39 16.71
C LYS A 204 19.51 2.33 15.62
#